data_AF-K6XJS3-F1
#
_entry.id   AF-K6XJS3-F1
#
_cell.length_a   1.000
_cell.length_b   1.000
_cell.length_c   1.000
_cell.angle_alpha   90.00
_cell.angle_beta   90.00
_cell.angle_gamma   90.00
#
_symmetry.space_group_name_H-M   'P 1'
#
loop_
_entity.id
_entity.type
_entity.pdbx_description
1 polymer ?
#
loop_
_entity_poly.entity_id
_entity_poly.type
_entity_poly.pdbx_seq_one_letter_code
_entity_poly.pdbx_strand_id
1 'polypeptide(L)'
;MEQYETEEQQVEAIKRFWKENGVALVIGALLGLGGLLGWRYYNDSQIAAKEQASFAYEKASEELVKGEAGFSQAKTFMDSHSGTGYAMLMALELAQQAIERKDLTEAAKQLEFVADNAKLSAVKSVAQLRLARIQIEQGEFELAIASADKVTDQAFKAQSQEIKGDVYQAQELFDKARAAYSAALETNGRDPVLKMKLDNLAIAANG
;
A
#
# COMPACT_ATOMS: atom_id res chain seq x y z
N MET A 1 -24.34 -27.97 50.04
CA MET A 1 -23.62 -28.95 49.20
C MET A 1 -24.31 -30.28 49.42
N GLU A 2 -25.16 -30.72 48.50
CA GLU A 2 -25.65 -32.10 48.58
C GLU A 2 -24.53 -33.01 48.11
N GLN A 3 -24.00 -33.79 49.05
CA GLN A 3 -22.96 -34.77 48.84
C GLN A 3 -23.68 -36.07 48.47
N TYR A 4 -23.54 -36.53 47.23
CA TYR A 4 -24.19 -37.77 46.77
C TYR A 4 -23.46 -38.98 47.38
N GLU A 5 -24.08 -39.67 48.34
CA GLU A 5 -23.42 -40.68 49.17
C GLU A 5 -23.59 -42.14 48.70
N THR A 6 -24.24 -42.44 47.57
CA THR A 6 -24.29 -43.82 47.00
C THR A 6 -24.27 -43.85 45.46
N GLU A 7 -23.74 -44.93 44.87
CA GLU A 7 -23.62 -45.09 43.41
C GLU A 7 -24.97 -45.02 42.67
N GLU A 8 -26.06 -45.53 43.27
CA GLU A 8 -27.39 -45.50 42.65
C GLU A 8 -27.95 -44.09 42.47
N GLN A 9 -27.76 -43.21 43.46
CA GLN A 9 -28.24 -41.83 43.38
C GLN A 9 -27.45 -40.99 42.37
N GLN A 10 -26.14 -41.25 42.22
CA GLN A 10 -25.33 -40.62 41.18
C GLN A 10 -25.80 -41.03 39.78
N VAL A 11 -26.17 -42.30 39.58
CA VAL A 11 -26.69 -42.79 38.30
C VAL A 11 -28.05 -42.17 37.96
N GLU A 12 -28.96 -42.02 38.92
CA GLU A 12 -30.25 -41.36 38.69
C GLU A 12 -30.09 -39.87 38.36
N ALA A 13 -29.18 -39.17 39.03
CA ALA A 13 -28.89 -37.76 38.75
C ALA A 13 -28.38 -37.56 37.31
N ILE A 14 -27.48 -38.44 36.83
CA ILE A 14 -26.97 -38.39 35.44
C ILE A 14 -28.10 -38.68 34.44
N LYS A 15 -28.93 -39.69 34.69
CA LYS A 15 -30.08 -40.02 33.82
C LYS A 15 -31.06 -38.86 33.71
N ARG A 16 -31.35 -38.19 34.83
CA ARG A 16 -32.24 -37.04 34.88
C ARG A 16 -31.66 -35.83 34.14
N PHE A 17 -30.37 -35.53 34.35
CA PHE A 17 -29.67 -34.46 33.65
C PHE A 17 -29.73 -34.63 32.12
N TRP A 18 -29.44 -35.85 31.62
CA TRP A 18 -29.51 -36.14 30.19
C TRP A 18 -30.93 -36.09 29.63
N LYS A 19 -31.93 -36.54 30.39
CA LYS A 19 -33.34 -36.45 29.98
C LYS A 19 -33.81 -35.00 29.87
N GLU A 20 -33.32 -34.13 30.76
CA GLU A 20 -33.70 -32.71 30.81
C GLU A 20 -32.89 -31.85 29.81
N ASN A 21 -31.60 -32.14 29.58
CA ASN A 21 -30.68 -31.27 28.84
C ASN A 21 -30.07 -31.89 27.57
N GLY A 22 -30.22 -33.19 27.34
CA GLY A 22 -29.51 -33.92 26.27
C GLY A 22 -29.78 -33.38 24.87
N VAL A 23 -31.02 -32.98 24.57
CA VAL A 23 -31.37 -32.38 23.27
C VAL A 23 -30.67 -31.03 23.09
N ALA A 24 -30.67 -30.18 24.12
CA ALA A 24 -30.01 -28.87 24.06
C ALA A 24 -28.48 -29.00 23.93
N LEU A 25 -27.87 -29.97 24.62
CA LEU A 25 -26.45 -30.29 24.49
C LEU A 25 -26.09 -30.78 23.08
N VAL A 26 -26.90 -31.65 22.48
CA VAL A 26 -26.66 -32.14 21.11
C VAL A 26 -26.80 -30.99 20.11
N ILE A 27 -27.83 -30.16 20.22
CA ILE A 27 -28.01 -28.99 19.35
C ILE A 27 -26.83 -28.02 19.51
N GLY A 28 -26.44 -27.71 20.75
CA GLY A 28 -25.30 -26.85 21.04
C GLY A 28 -23.99 -27.41 20.48
N ALA A 29 -23.77 -28.73 20.60
CA ALA A 29 -22.60 -29.39 20.03
C ALA A 29 -22.58 -29.34 18.50
N LEU A 30 -23.72 -29.59 17.84
CA LEU A 30 -23.83 -29.52 16.38
C LEU A 30 -23.63 -28.10 15.85
N LEU A 31 -24.23 -27.10 16.51
CA LEU A 31 -24.02 -25.70 16.15
C LEU A 31 -22.57 -25.26 16.38
N GLY A 32 -21.96 -25.68 17.49
CA GLY A 32 -20.57 -25.39 17.81
C GLY A 32 -19.61 -26.02 16.79
N LEU A 33 -19.78 -27.30 16.48
CA LEU A 33 -18.96 -28.01 15.48
C LEU A 33 -19.18 -27.44 14.07
N GLY A 34 -20.44 -27.21 13.69
CA GLY A 34 -20.78 -26.64 12.38
C GLY A 34 -20.20 -25.23 12.20
N GLY A 35 -20.31 -24.38 13.22
CA GLY A 35 -19.70 -23.05 13.22
C GLY A 35 -18.18 -23.09 13.13
N LEU A 36 -17.52 -23.97 13.90
CA LEU A 36 -16.07 -24.11 13.87
C LEU A 36 -15.57 -24.61 12.50
N LEU A 37 -16.19 -25.66 11.95
CA LEU A 37 -15.80 -26.21 10.65
C LEU A 37 -16.08 -25.23 9.51
N GLY A 38 -17.23 -24.54 9.55
CA GLY A 38 -17.57 -23.50 8.58
C GLY A 38 -16.59 -22.33 8.60
N TRP A 39 -16.25 -21.83 9.80
CA TRP A 39 -15.25 -20.77 9.96
C TRP A 39 -13.86 -21.21 9.49
N ARG A 40 -13.43 -22.43 9.83
CA ARG A 40 -12.15 -22.98 9.37
C ARG A 40 -12.10 -23.09 7.85
N TYR A 41 -13.13 -23.65 7.23
CA TYR A 41 -13.21 -23.76 5.77
C TYR A 41 -13.15 -22.39 5.08
N TYR A 42 -13.88 -21.40 5.60
CA TYR A 42 -13.82 -20.03 5.10
C TYR A 42 -12.41 -19.45 5.22
N ASN A 43 -11.78 -19.60 6.39
CA ASN A 43 -10.42 -19.10 6.61
C ASN A 43 -9.39 -19.78 5.70
N ASP A 44 -9.45 -21.11 5.57
CA ASP A 44 -8.55 -21.88 4.71
C ASP A 44 -8.71 -21.48 3.23
N SER A 45 -9.95 -21.25 2.78
CA SER A 45 -10.22 -20.73 1.43
C SER A 45 -9.61 -19.34 1.21
N GLN A 46 -9.71 -18.45 2.20
CA GLN A 46 -9.10 -17.12 2.14
C GLN A 46 -7.57 -17.17 2.14
N ILE A 47 -6.96 -18.11 2.86
CA ILE A 47 -5.50 -18.32 2.86
C ILE A 47 -5.06 -18.84 1.49
N ALA A 48 -5.70 -19.88 0.97
CA ALA A 48 -5.36 -20.45 -0.34
C ALA A 48 -5.46 -19.41 -1.47
N ALA A 49 -6.49 -18.55 -1.45
CA ALA A 49 -6.62 -17.46 -2.42
C ALA A 49 -5.47 -16.44 -2.32
N LYS A 50 -5.02 -16.11 -1.11
CA LYS A 50 -3.88 -15.21 -0.89
C LYS A 50 -2.56 -15.84 -1.34
N GLU A 51 -2.35 -17.12 -1.05
CA GLU A 51 -1.17 -17.87 -1.50
C GLU A 51 -1.08 -17.92 -3.03
N GLN A 52 -2.20 -18.21 -3.70
CA GLN A 52 -2.26 -18.21 -5.17
C GLN A 52 -1.95 -16.83 -5.75
N ALA A 53 -2.51 -15.76 -5.19
CA ALA A 53 -2.22 -14.40 -5.61
C ALA A 53 -0.74 -14.03 -5.39
N SER A 54 -0.16 -14.46 -4.27
CA SER A 54 1.26 -14.25 -3.96
C SER A 54 2.17 -14.93 -4.99
N PHE A 55 1.89 -16.20 -5.32
CA PHE A 55 2.66 -16.95 -6.31
C PHE A 55 2.53 -16.33 -7.71
N ALA A 56 1.32 -15.90 -8.09
CA ALA A 56 1.10 -15.23 -9.36
C ALA A 56 1.85 -13.90 -9.45
N TYR A 57 1.87 -13.11 -8.36
CA TYR A 57 2.64 -11.88 -8.26
C TYR A 57 4.15 -12.14 -8.38
N GLU A 58 4.68 -13.10 -7.61
CA GLU A 58 6.11 -13.46 -7.63
C GLU A 58 6.56 -13.84 -9.05
N LYS A 59 5.80 -14.71 -9.71
CA LYS A 59 6.06 -15.08 -11.10
C LYS A 59 6.01 -13.88 -12.05
N ALA A 60 5.02 -13.00 -11.90
CA ALA A 60 4.92 -11.81 -12.75
C ALA A 60 6.11 -10.85 -12.54
N SER A 61 6.57 -10.69 -11.30
CA SER A 61 7.73 -9.86 -10.95
C SER A 61 9.03 -10.44 -11.53
N GLU A 62 9.23 -11.75 -11.45
CA GLU A 62 10.38 -12.43 -12.08
C GLU A 62 10.40 -12.30 -13.61
N GLU A 63 9.22 -12.38 -14.24
CA GLU A 63 9.09 -12.25 -15.69
C GLU A 63 9.26 -10.80 -16.16
N LEU A 64 8.86 -9.81 -15.35
CA LEU A 64 8.88 -8.39 -15.69
C LEU A 64 10.25 -7.91 -16.20
N VAL A 65 11.33 -8.39 -15.60
CA VAL A 65 12.71 -8.02 -15.98
C VAL A 65 13.18 -8.66 -17.30
N LYS A 66 12.41 -9.58 -17.89
CA LYS A 66 12.76 -10.31 -19.13
C LYS A 66 12.36 -9.60 -20.42
N GLY A 67 12.25 -8.27 -20.38
CA GLY A 67 11.97 -7.42 -21.54
C GLY A 67 10.48 -7.13 -21.76
N GLU A 68 10.07 -6.93 -23.02
CA GLU A 68 8.74 -6.43 -23.36
C GLU A 68 7.61 -7.43 -23.09
N ALA A 69 7.86 -8.72 -23.33
CA ALA A 69 6.89 -9.77 -23.04
C ALA A 69 6.57 -9.86 -21.54
N GLY A 70 7.60 -9.72 -20.68
CA GLY A 70 7.45 -9.66 -19.24
C GLY A 70 6.63 -8.46 -18.78
N PHE A 71 6.93 -7.28 -19.34
CA PHE A 71 6.20 -6.04 -19.07
C PHE A 71 4.70 -6.15 -19.40
N SER A 72 4.36 -6.76 -20.54
CA SER A 72 2.98 -6.99 -20.94
C SER A 72 2.25 -7.99 -20.03
N GLN A 73 2.94 -9.04 -19.57
CA GLN A 73 2.39 -10.00 -18.62
C GLN A 73 2.12 -9.37 -17.25
N ALA A 74 3.05 -8.53 -16.76
CA ALA A 74 2.90 -7.77 -15.54
C ALA A 74 1.69 -6.80 -15.60
N LYS A 75 1.46 -6.12 -16.73
CA LYS A 75 0.24 -5.33 -16.95
C LYS A 75 -1.02 -6.18 -16.88
N THR A 76 -1.03 -7.34 -17.54
CA THR A 76 -2.17 -8.27 -17.51
C THR A 76 -2.44 -8.76 -16.07
N PHE A 77 -1.39 -9.05 -15.30
CA PHE A 77 -1.51 -9.41 -13.89
C PHE A 77 -2.14 -8.26 -13.08
N MET A 78 -1.65 -7.03 -13.26
CA MET A 78 -2.17 -5.86 -12.57
C MET A 78 -3.66 -5.63 -12.88
N ASP A 79 -4.06 -5.69 -14.15
CA ASP A 79 -5.45 -5.46 -14.57
C ASP A 79 -6.40 -6.51 -13.99
N SER A 80 -5.98 -7.78 -14.00
CA SER A 80 -6.76 -8.90 -13.43
C SER A 80 -6.85 -8.88 -11.90
N HIS A 81 -5.97 -8.14 -11.22
CA HIS A 81 -5.89 -8.07 -9.76
C HIS A 81 -6.04 -6.64 -9.21
N SER A 82 -6.61 -5.71 -10.00
CA SER A 82 -6.60 -4.26 -9.77
C SER A 82 -7.08 -3.80 -8.39
N GLY A 83 -7.96 -4.56 -7.73
CA GLY A 83 -8.45 -4.27 -6.37
C GLY A 83 -7.53 -4.73 -5.21
N THR A 84 -6.37 -5.32 -5.50
CA THR A 84 -5.49 -5.94 -4.51
C THR A 84 -4.23 -5.11 -4.23
N GLY A 85 -3.60 -5.36 -3.07
CA GLY A 85 -2.28 -4.78 -2.76
C GLY A 85 -1.19 -5.21 -3.75
N TYR A 86 -1.28 -6.43 -4.29
CA TYR A 86 -0.33 -6.93 -5.28
C TYR A 86 -0.40 -6.17 -6.61
N ALA A 87 -1.57 -5.71 -7.04
CA ALA A 87 -1.65 -4.84 -8.21
C ALA A 87 -0.95 -3.49 -7.98
N MET A 88 -1.03 -2.93 -6.76
CA MET A 88 -0.30 -1.70 -6.43
C MET A 88 1.21 -1.92 -6.45
N LEU A 89 1.70 -3.05 -5.93
CA LEU A 89 3.11 -3.41 -5.98
C LEU A 89 3.58 -3.61 -7.43
N MET A 90 2.81 -4.35 -8.23
CA MET A 90 3.11 -4.56 -9.64
C MET A 90 3.14 -3.24 -10.43
N ALA A 91 2.20 -2.33 -10.18
CA ALA A 91 2.21 -1.00 -10.80
C ALA A 91 3.44 -0.18 -10.41
N LEU A 92 3.91 -0.26 -9.16
CA LEU A 92 5.16 0.39 -8.75
C LEU A 92 6.40 -0.20 -9.47
N GLU A 93 6.44 -1.52 -9.66
CA GLU A 93 7.52 -2.18 -10.41
C GLU A 93 7.46 -1.85 -11.91
N LEU A 94 6.27 -1.83 -12.49
CA LEU A 94 6.05 -1.38 -13.87
C LEU A 94 6.50 0.07 -14.06
N ALA A 95 6.19 0.96 -13.11
CA ALA A 95 6.65 2.34 -13.15
C ALA A 95 8.20 2.42 -13.15
N GLN A 96 8.86 1.63 -12.29
CA GLN A 96 10.32 1.57 -12.26
C GLN A 96 10.89 1.08 -13.60
N GLN A 97 10.36 -0.01 -14.14
CA GLN A 97 10.82 -0.56 -15.42
C GLN A 97 10.57 0.39 -16.59
N ALA A 98 9.45 1.13 -16.57
CA ALA A 98 9.17 2.16 -17.56
C ALA A 98 10.20 3.31 -17.49
N ILE A 99 10.59 3.75 -16.29
CA ILE A 99 11.67 4.75 -16.11
C ILE A 99 13.01 4.23 -16.67
N GLU A 100 13.37 2.97 -16.38
CA GLU A 100 14.61 2.35 -16.90
C GLU A 100 14.63 2.32 -18.43
N ARG A 101 13.45 2.19 -19.06
CA ARG A 101 13.24 2.24 -20.52
C ARG A 101 13.07 3.66 -21.06
N LYS A 102 13.14 4.68 -20.20
CA LYS A 102 12.88 6.10 -20.51
C LYS A 102 11.45 6.39 -21.00
N ASP A 103 10.51 5.51 -20.72
CA ASP A 103 9.08 5.71 -20.98
C ASP A 103 8.44 6.40 -19.77
N LEU A 104 8.67 7.71 -19.66
CA LEU A 104 8.14 8.50 -18.55
C LEU A 104 6.61 8.61 -18.58
N THR A 105 5.98 8.51 -19.75
CA THR A 105 4.53 8.53 -19.90
C THR A 105 3.89 7.30 -19.26
N GLU A 106 4.44 6.12 -19.55
CA GLU A 106 3.98 4.89 -18.92
C GLU A 106 4.29 4.88 -17.42
N ALA A 107 5.46 5.36 -17.00
CA ALA A 107 5.79 5.47 -15.58
C ALA A 107 4.79 6.37 -14.81
N ALA A 108 4.44 7.53 -15.37
CA ALA A 108 3.46 8.43 -14.81
C ALA A 108 2.08 7.76 -14.67
N LYS A 109 1.62 7.08 -15.72
CA LYS A 109 0.35 6.34 -15.72
C LYS A 109 0.28 5.31 -14.59
N GLN A 110 1.35 4.55 -14.39
CA GLN A 110 1.39 3.52 -13.36
C GLN A 110 1.40 4.11 -11.95
N LEU A 111 2.11 5.22 -11.74
CA LEU A 111 2.12 5.92 -10.44
C LEU A 111 0.79 6.60 -10.14
N GLU A 112 0.12 7.16 -11.14
CA GLU A 112 -1.23 7.72 -11.00
C GLU A 112 -2.22 6.62 -10.57
N PHE A 113 -2.16 5.44 -11.23
CA PHE A 113 -2.96 4.30 -10.84
C PHE A 113 -2.77 3.92 -9.36
N VAL A 114 -1.52 3.86 -8.88
CA VAL A 114 -1.23 3.58 -7.46
C VAL A 114 -1.76 4.68 -6.54
N ALA A 115 -1.56 5.94 -6.92
CA ALA A 115 -1.99 7.07 -6.10
C ALA A 115 -3.51 7.12 -5.92
N ASP A 116 -4.26 6.71 -6.94
CA ASP A 116 -5.72 6.69 -6.91
C ASP A 116 -6.25 5.46 -6.16
N ASN A 117 -5.65 4.28 -6.37
CA ASN A 117 -6.23 3.00 -5.95
C ASN A 117 -5.63 2.38 -4.68
N ALA A 118 -4.45 2.82 -4.23
CA ALA A 118 -3.84 2.25 -3.03
C ALA A 118 -4.69 2.48 -1.76
N LYS A 119 -4.73 1.51 -0.84
CA LYS A 119 -5.52 1.66 0.40
C LYS A 119 -4.77 2.40 1.50
N LEU A 120 -3.43 2.32 1.51
CA LEU A 120 -2.59 2.93 2.52
C LEU A 120 -2.21 4.34 2.09
N SER A 121 -2.45 5.34 2.95
CA SER A 121 -2.13 6.75 2.66
C SER A 121 -0.64 6.93 2.34
N ALA A 122 0.24 6.27 3.10
CA ALA A 122 1.68 6.32 2.87
C ALA A 122 2.07 5.84 1.44
N VAL A 123 1.40 4.83 0.90
CA VAL A 123 1.66 4.34 -0.46
C VAL A 123 1.17 5.35 -1.49
N LYS A 124 0.00 5.97 -1.27
CA LYS A 124 -0.49 7.07 -2.12
C LYS A 124 0.50 8.25 -2.11
N SER A 125 0.98 8.64 -0.93
CA SER A 125 1.94 9.74 -0.77
C SER A 125 3.24 9.46 -1.52
N VAL A 126 3.80 8.25 -1.40
CA VAL A 126 5.00 7.86 -2.15
C VAL A 126 4.74 7.90 -3.66
N ALA A 127 3.60 7.40 -4.13
CA ALA A 127 3.25 7.42 -5.55
C ALA A 127 3.10 8.85 -6.08
N GLN A 128 2.41 9.74 -5.35
CA GLN A 128 2.26 11.15 -5.70
C GLN A 128 3.60 11.89 -5.76
N LEU A 129 4.50 11.67 -4.78
CA LEU A 129 5.83 12.28 -4.79
C LEU A 129 6.66 11.81 -5.99
N ARG A 130 6.61 10.52 -6.32
CA ARG A 130 7.32 9.97 -7.49
C ARG A 130 6.71 10.46 -8.81
N LEU A 131 5.38 10.54 -8.89
CA LEU A 131 4.67 11.07 -10.05
C LEU A 131 5.05 12.53 -10.30
N ALA A 132 5.09 13.36 -9.25
CA ALA A 132 5.48 14.75 -9.37
C ALA A 132 6.92 14.93 -9.89
N ARG A 133 7.85 14.05 -9.50
CA ARG A 133 9.21 14.06 -10.05
C ARG A 133 9.24 13.73 -11.54
N ILE A 134 8.45 12.75 -11.99
CA ILE A 134 8.34 12.45 -13.43
C ILE A 134 7.72 13.64 -14.19
N GLN A 135 6.69 14.27 -13.62
CA GLN A 135 6.06 15.44 -14.21
C GLN A 135 7.04 16.62 -14.33
N ILE A 136 7.94 16.83 -13.36
CA ILE A 136 9.04 17.80 -13.49
C ILE A 136 9.92 17.48 -14.70
N GLU A 137 10.36 16.23 -14.84
CA GLU A 137 11.20 15.80 -15.98
C GLU A 137 10.49 15.91 -17.34
N GLN A 138 9.16 15.82 -17.34
CA GLN A 138 8.32 16.02 -18.53
C GLN A 138 8.03 17.51 -18.81
N GLY A 139 8.41 18.44 -17.91
CA GLY A 139 8.08 19.86 -17.99
C GLY A 139 6.65 20.21 -17.57
N GLU A 140 5.91 19.25 -17.02
CA GLU A 140 4.51 19.35 -16.57
C GLU A 140 4.42 19.95 -15.16
N PHE A 141 4.96 21.17 -14.99
CA PHE A 141 5.17 21.78 -13.68
C PHE A 141 3.89 22.01 -12.86
N GLU A 142 2.79 22.38 -13.51
CA GLU A 142 1.50 22.56 -12.83
C GLU A 142 0.97 21.24 -12.27
N LEU A 143 1.10 20.16 -13.04
CA LEU A 143 0.74 18.81 -12.59
C LEU A 143 1.65 18.36 -11.45
N ALA A 144 2.96 18.63 -11.53
CA ALA A 144 3.90 18.30 -10.47
C ALA A 144 3.54 18.95 -9.12
N ILE A 145 3.19 20.24 -9.13
CA ILE A 145 2.72 20.94 -7.92
C ILE A 145 1.42 20.31 -7.42
N ALA A 146 0.45 20.06 -8.31
CA ALA A 146 -0.83 19.45 -7.93
C ALA A 146 -0.64 18.06 -7.30
N SER A 147 0.25 17.23 -7.84
CA SER A 147 0.60 15.93 -7.26
C SER A 147 1.28 16.07 -5.91
N ALA A 148 2.21 17.01 -5.75
CA ALA A 148 2.83 17.30 -4.46
C ALA A 148 1.82 17.82 -3.41
N ASP A 149 0.81 18.58 -3.84
CA ASP A 149 -0.27 19.09 -2.98
C ASP A 149 -1.25 18.01 -2.48
N LYS A 150 -1.41 16.92 -3.25
CA LYS A 150 -2.21 15.76 -2.83
C LYS A 150 -1.59 14.97 -1.67
N VAL A 151 -0.33 15.24 -1.32
CA VAL A 151 0.38 14.59 -0.20
C VAL A 151 -0.02 15.26 1.12
N THR A 152 -0.94 14.64 1.85
CA THR A 152 -1.45 15.17 3.12
C THR A 152 -0.76 14.57 4.36
N ASP A 153 -0.06 13.46 4.21
CA ASP A 153 0.63 12.78 5.30
C ASP A 153 1.79 13.63 5.83
N GLN A 154 1.78 13.96 7.13
CA GLN A 154 2.80 14.81 7.75
C GLN A 154 4.23 14.27 7.58
N ALA A 155 4.39 12.94 7.56
CA ALA A 155 5.69 12.28 7.36
C ALA A 155 6.34 12.60 6.00
N PHE A 156 5.54 13.03 5.03
CA PHE A 156 5.98 13.33 3.66
C PHE A 156 5.96 14.83 3.33
N LYS A 157 5.67 15.69 4.33
CA LYS A 157 5.54 17.14 4.13
C LYS A 157 6.85 17.77 3.64
N ALA A 158 7.99 17.34 4.19
CA ALA A 158 9.29 17.85 3.76
C ALA A 158 9.56 17.52 2.28
N GLN A 159 9.26 16.30 1.85
CA GLN A 159 9.45 15.84 0.47
C GLN A 159 8.49 16.53 -0.51
N SER A 160 7.25 16.80 -0.10
CA SER A 160 6.31 17.61 -0.91
C SER A 160 6.84 19.03 -1.12
N GLN A 161 7.37 19.67 -0.07
CA GLN A 161 7.99 21.00 -0.16
C GLN A 161 9.28 20.99 -0.98
N GLU A 162 10.10 19.95 -0.86
CA GLU A 162 11.28 19.75 -1.72
C GLU A 162 10.88 19.74 -3.20
N ILE A 163 9.88 18.92 -3.58
CA ILE A 163 9.42 18.82 -4.96
C ILE A 163 8.89 20.16 -5.49
N LYS A 164 8.15 20.92 -4.68
CA LYS A 164 7.71 22.27 -5.08
C LYS A 164 8.89 23.21 -5.28
N GLY A 165 9.91 23.10 -4.44
CA GLY A 165 11.18 23.82 -4.63
C GLY A 165 11.85 23.45 -5.94
N ASP A 166 11.91 22.15 -6.27
CA ASP A 166 12.46 21.65 -7.54
C ASP A 166 11.69 22.20 -8.75
N VAL A 167 10.35 22.24 -8.68
CA VAL A 167 9.50 22.87 -9.71
C VAL A 167 9.85 24.35 -9.87
N TYR A 168 9.86 25.11 -8.77
CA TYR A 168 10.14 26.56 -8.84
C TYR A 168 11.56 26.86 -9.31
N GLN A 169 12.52 26.01 -8.97
CA GLN A 169 13.88 26.12 -9.48
C GLN A 169 13.92 25.89 -10.99
N ALA A 170 13.23 24.86 -11.50
CA ALA A 170 13.14 24.59 -12.94
C ALA A 170 12.44 25.71 -13.72
N GLN A 171 11.55 26.45 -13.06
CA GLN A 171 10.88 27.64 -13.59
C GLN A 171 11.67 28.95 -13.39
N GLU A 172 12.89 28.90 -12.84
CA GLU A 172 13.73 30.07 -12.50
C GLU A 172 13.07 31.03 -11.48
N LEU A 173 12.06 30.55 -10.74
CA LEU A 173 11.38 31.29 -9.67
C LEU A 173 12.13 31.12 -8.33
N PHE A 174 13.38 31.58 -8.29
CA PHE A 174 14.32 31.28 -7.21
C PHE A 174 13.86 31.69 -5.80
N ASP A 175 13.11 32.79 -5.67
CA ASP A 175 12.57 33.19 -4.35
C ASP A 175 11.51 32.21 -3.84
N LYS A 176 10.66 31.67 -4.73
CA LYS A 176 9.69 30.63 -4.38
C LYS A 176 10.39 29.31 -4.08
N ALA A 177 11.42 28.96 -4.86
CA ALA A 177 12.23 27.77 -4.63
C ALA A 177 12.91 27.82 -3.25
N ARG A 178 13.51 28.97 -2.90
CA ARG A 178 14.12 29.22 -1.59
C ARG A 178 13.10 29.03 -0.47
N ALA A 179 11.92 29.64 -0.58
CA ALA A 179 10.87 29.52 0.42
C ALA A 179 10.43 28.05 0.62
N ALA A 180 10.26 27.29 -0.46
CA ALA A 180 9.86 25.89 -0.40
C ALA A 180 10.94 25.00 0.24
N TYR A 181 12.21 25.14 -0.16
CA TYR A 181 13.31 24.39 0.47
C TYR A 181 13.51 24.75 1.94
N SER A 182 13.35 26.03 2.33
CA SER A 182 13.36 26.43 3.73
C SER A 182 12.23 25.77 4.52
N ALA A 183 11.01 25.73 4.00
CA ALA A 183 9.89 25.03 4.65
C ALA A 183 10.13 23.52 4.77
N ALA A 184 10.79 22.90 3.79
CA ALA A 184 11.21 21.50 3.86
C ALA A 184 12.22 21.27 5.00
N LEU A 185 13.23 22.14 5.14
CA LEU A 185 14.23 22.09 6.20
C LEU A 185 13.64 22.33 7.59
N GLU A 186 12.63 23.18 7.75
CA GLU A 186 11.98 23.35 9.06
C GLU A 186 11.37 22.03 9.57
N THR A 187 10.87 21.21 8.64
CA THR A 187 10.29 19.90 8.96
C THR A 187 11.37 18.82 9.11
N ASN A 188 12.51 18.96 8.40
CA ASN A 188 13.62 18.00 8.42
C ASN A 188 15.01 18.70 8.42
N GLY A 189 15.35 19.34 9.54
CA GLY A 189 16.47 20.32 9.63
C GLY A 189 17.89 19.78 9.48
N ARG A 190 18.05 18.49 9.20
CA ARG A 190 19.36 17.83 9.04
C ARG A 190 19.59 17.26 7.65
N ASP A 191 18.67 17.46 6.71
CA ASP A 191 18.84 16.95 5.34
C ASP A 191 19.97 17.70 4.60
N PRO A 192 21.12 17.06 4.31
CA PRO A 192 22.23 17.71 3.62
C PRO A 192 21.90 18.04 2.16
N VAL A 193 21.00 17.28 1.53
CA VAL A 193 20.60 17.49 0.14
C VAL A 193 19.79 18.77 0.02
N LEU A 194 18.84 19.01 0.94
CA LEU A 194 18.06 20.25 0.95
C LEU A 194 18.95 21.49 1.17
N LYS A 195 19.97 21.39 2.04
CA LYS A 195 20.94 22.47 2.22
C LYS A 195 21.72 22.75 0.94
N MET A 196 22.24 21.69 0.30
CA MET A 196 22.94 21.82 -0.97
C MET A 196 22.06 22.45 -2.07
N LYS A 197 20.78 22.06 -2.17
CA LYS A 197 19.82 22.67 -3.10
C LYS A 197 19.63 24.16 -2.82
N LEU A 198 19.45 24.54 -1.55
CA LEU A 198 19.32 25.94 -1.13
C LEU A 198 20.57 26.77 -1.45
N ASP A 199 21.76 26.23 -1.19
CA ASP A 199 23.04 26.89 -1.46
C ASP A 199 23.26 27.08 -2.97
N ASN A 200 22.92 26.07 -3.78
CA ASN A 200 23.04 26.13 -5.24
C ASN A 200 22.09 27.16 -5.87
N LEU A 201 20.90 27.41 -5.29
CA LEU A 201 20.01 28.47 -5.76
C LEU A 201 20.66 29.86 -5.68
N ALA A 202 21.46 30.12 -4.65
CA ALA A 202 22.14 31.41 -4.49
C ALA A 202 23.20 31.64 -5.58
N ILE A 203 23.78 30.56 -6.12
CA ILE A 203 24.71 30.64 -7.25
C ILE A 203 23.93 30.86 -8.55
N ALA A 204 22.87 30.07 -8.79
CA ALA A 204 22.06 30.15 -10.00
C ALA A 204 21.32 31.50 -10.17
N ALA A 205 20.91 32.14 -9.08
CA ALA A 205 20.23 33.43 -9.13
C ALA A 205 21.18 34.63 -9.41
N ASN A 206 22.50 34.43 -9.30
CA ASN A 206 23.52 35.48 -9.41
C ASN A 206 24.47 35.30 -10.61
N GLY A 207 24.31 34.26 -11.41
CA GLY A 207 25.10 33.96 -12.62
C GLY A 207 24.28 34.17 -13.88
#